data_AF-A0A2C5XHI6-F1
#
_entry.id   AF-A0A2C5XHI6-F1
#
_cell.length_a   1.000
_cell.length_b   1.000
_cell.length_c   1.000
_cell.angle_alpha   90.00
_cell.angle_beta   90.00
_cell.angle_gamma   90.00
#
_symmetry.space_group_name_H-M   'P 1'
#
loop_
_entity.id
_entity.type
_entity.pdbx_description
1 polymer ?
#
loop_
_entity_poly.entity_id
_entity_poly.type
_entity_poly.pdbx_seq_one_letter_code
_entity_poly.pdbx_strand_id
1 'polypeptide(L)'
;MKPSSLLPLLPLTTASLLPRQSQRDTQQAQRLIAQGTRQMRSAAQSAQSLSQSLANQDEEASIQGAAKLEQDLTLAKQTLAQFRQLGAEKFQLQAFIDLQQQNAAILANARKNQQANNN
;
A
#
# COMPACT_ATOMS: atom_id res chain seq x y z
N MET A 1 -16.77 -45.44 46.18
CA MET A 1 -17.18 -45.22 44.78
C MET A 1 -17.16 -43.72 44.52
N LYS A 2 -16.44 -43.27 43.49
CA LYS A 2 -16.17 -41.85 43.18
C LYS A 2 -17.36 -41.21 42.44
N PRO A 3 -17.78 -39.97 42.75
CA PRO A 3 -18.72 -39.26 41.90
C PRO A 3 -18.00 -38.77 40.63
N SER A 4 -18.39 -39.33 39.48
CA SER A 4 -18.08 -38.74 38.16
C SER A 4 -19.07 -37.63 37.89
N SER A 5 -18.70 -36.41 38.23
CA SER A 5 -19.45 -35.21 37.88
C SER A 5 -18.93 -34.68 36.55
N LEU A 6 -19.76 -34.85 35.54
CA LEU A 6 -19.64 -34.37 34.16
C LEU A 6 -19.08 -32.94 34.09
N LEU A 7 -17.96 -32.78 33.39
CA LEU A 7 -17.50 -31.50 32.87
C LEU A 7 -18.55 -30.99 31.87
N PRO A 8 -19.14 -29.79 32.05
CA PRO A 8 -19.88 -29.17 30.97
C PRO A 8 -18.87 -28.74 29.91
N LEU A 9 -18.87 -29.42 28.77
CA LEU A 9 -18.24 -28.95 27.55
C LEU A 9 -18.95 -27.65 27.15
N LEU A 10 -18.39 -26.52 27.59
CA LEU A 10 -18.75 -25.20 27.09
C LEU A 10 -18.56 -25.23 25.56
N PRO A 11 -19.57 -24.83 24.77
CA PRO A 11 -19.40 -24.75 23.33
C PRO A 11 -18.36 -23.67 23.03
N LEU A 12 -17.18 -24.09 22.59
CA LEU A 12 -16.16 -23.28 21.92
C LEU A 12 -16.75 -22.72 20.63
N THR A 13 -17.64 -21.74 20.73
CA THR A 13 -18.25 -21.05 19.59
C THR A 13 -18.17 -19.54 19.79
N THR A 14 -16.94 -19.05 19.79
CA THR A 14 -16.66 -17.71 19.28
C THR A 14 -15.75 -17.85 18.08
N ALA A 15 -16.22 -18.62 17.08
CA ALA A 15 -15.92 -18.26 15.70
C ALA A 15 -16.45 -16.84 15.54
N SER A 16 -15.57 -15.86 15.71
CA SER A 16 -15.87 -14.46 15.51
C SER A 16 -16.42 -14.36 14.10
N LEU A 17 -17.74 -14.19 14.02
CA LEU A 17 -18.46 -13.83 12.82
C LEU A 17 -17.98 -12.42 12.45
N LEU A 18 -16.77 -12.35 11.89
CA LEU A 18 -16.32 -11.15 11.22
C LEU A 18 -17.42 -10.84 10.20
N PRO A 19 -18.01 -9.63 10.24
CA PRO A 19 -19.02 -9.25 9.27
C PRO A 19 -18.50 -9.58 7.85
N ARG A 20 -19.35 -10.12 6.98
CA ARG A 20 -18.97 -10.47 5.60
C ARG A 20 -18.30 -9.30 4.87
N GLN A 21 -18.63 -8.07 5.26
CA GLN A 21 -17.98 -6.84 4.81
C GLN A 21 -16.50 -6.77 5.21
N SER A 22 -16.18 -6.96 6.50
CA SER A 22 -14.80 -6.96 7.00
C SER A 22 -13.94 -8.05 6.35
N GLN A 23 -14.52 -9.22 6.03
CA GLN A 23 -13.81 -10.27 5.29
C GLN A 23 -13.45 -9.84 3.86
N ARG A 24 -14.37 -9.20 3.13
CA ARG A 24 -14.11 -8.68 1.79
C ARG A 24 -13.05 -7.59 1.80
N ASP A 25 -13.12 -6.66 2.75
CA ASP A 25 -12.16 -5.57 2.90
C ASP A 25 -10.76 -6.13 3.22
N THR A 26 -10.68 -7.17 4.05
CA THR A 26 -9.41 -7.84 4.37
C THR A 26 -8.84 -8.58 3.16
N GLN A 27 -9.67 -9.28 2.38
CA GLN A 27 -9.24 -9.92 1.12
C GLN A 27 -8.82 -8.90 0.05
N GLN A 28 -9.46 -7.73 0.02
CA GLN A 28 -9.05 -6.63 -0.85
C GLN A 28 -7.69 -6.06 -0.41
N ALA A 29 -7.50 -5.86 0.90
CA ALA A 29 -6.22 -5.42 1.46
C ALA A 29 -5.09 -6.39 1.11
N GLN A 30 -5.31 -7.70 1.26
CA GLN A 30 -4.32 -8.73 0.90
C GLN A 30 -3.97 -8.71 -0.59
N ARG A 31 -4.96 -8.54 -1.47
CA ARG A 31 -4.72 -8.43 -2.92
C ARG A 31 -3.90 -7.18 -3.26
N LEU A 32 -4.24 -6.04 -2.66
CA LEU A 32 -3.49 -4.78 -2.84
C LEU A 32 -2.07 -4.88 -2.32
N ILE A 33 -1.85 -5.52 -1.16
CA ILE A 33 -0.49 -5.77 -0.63
C ILE A 33 0.30 -6.63 -1.61
N ALA A 34 -0.27 -7.74 -2.08
CA ALA A 34 0.42 -8.63 -3.02
C ALA A 34 0.73 -7.95 -4.36
N GLN A 35 -0.14 -7.06 -4.84
CA GLN A 35 0.10 -6.26 -6.04
C GLN A 35 1.18 -5.20 -5.79
N GLY A 36 1.07 -4.45 -4.69
CA GLY A 36 2.01 -3.39 -4.33
C GLY A 36 3.42 -3.93 -4.13
N THR A 37 3.57 -5.06 -3.44
CA THR A 37 4.87 -5.74 -3.27
C THR A 37 5.48 -6.15 -4.61
N ARG A 38 4.68 -6.64 -5.56
CA ARG A 38 5.16 -6.99 -6.91
C ARG A 38 5.62 -5.76 -7.68
N GLN A 39 4.87 -4.66 -7.61
CA GLN A 39 5.23 -3.41 -8.28
C GLN A 39 6.48 -2.76 -7.65
N MET A 40 6.59 -2.75 -6.31
CA MET A 40 7.80 -2.28 -5.63
C MET A 40 9.03 -3.11 -6.01
N ARG A 41 8.88 -4.44 -6.16
CA ARG A 41 9.96 -5.30 -6.66
C ARG A 41 10.35 -4.95 -8.09
N SER A 42 9.39 -4.69 -8.97
CA SER A 42 9.67 -4.22 -10.34
C SER A 42 10.44 -2.91 -10.33
N ALA A 43 9.99 -1.93 -9.54
CA ALA A 43 10.67 -0.65 -9.40
C ALA A 43 12.11 -0.82 -8.87
N ALA A 44 12.33 -1.71 -7.90
CA ALA A 44 13.67 -2.02 -7.41
C ALA A 44 14.57 -2.65 -8.48
N GLN A 45 14.03 -3.56 -9.30
CA GLN A 45 14.76 -4.16 -10.43
C GLN A 45 15.09 -3.12 -11.51
N SER A 46 14.15 -2.25 -11.86
CA SER A 46 14.35 -1.15 -12.80
C SER A 46 15.40 -0.15 -12.26
N ALA A 47 15.39 0.14 -10.96
CA ALA A 47 16.42 0.98 -10.33
C ALA A 47 17.80 0.32 -10.36
N GLN A 48 17.88 -0.99 -10.14
CA GLN A 48 19.14 -1.73 -10.26
C GLN A 48 19.67 -1.72 -11.70
N SER A 49 18.80 -1.93 -12.69
CA SER A 49 19.18 -1.85 -14.11
C SER A 49 19.68 -0.45 -14.47
N LEU A 50 18.99 0.60 -14.03
CA LEU A 50 19.42 1.98 -14.23
C LEU A 50 20.78 2.25 -13.61
N SER A 51 21.00 1.79 -12.38
CA SER A 51 22.29 1.92 -11.69
C SER A 51 23.43 1.27 -12.48
N GLN A 52 23.18 0.10 -13.09
CA GLN A 52 24.15 -0.59 -13.95
C GLN A 52 24.41 0.18 -15.24
N SER A 53 23.37 0.69 -15.91
CA SER A 53 23.52 1.51 -17.12
C SER A 53 24.32 2.79 -16.85
N LEU A 54 24.04 3.46 -15.73
CA LEU A 54 24.79 4.64 -15.29
C LEU A 54 26.25 4.31 -14.97
N ALA A 55 26.51 3.18 -14.32
CA ALA A 55 27.87 2.71 -14.05
C ALA A 55 28.66 2.42 -15.33
N ASN A 56 27.96 1.96 -16.38
CA ASN A 56 28.54 1.70 -17.70
C ASN A 56 28.63 2.95 -18.59
N GLN A 57 28.18 4.12 -18.11
CA GLN A 57 28.11 5.38 -18.88
C GLN A 57 27.29 5.26 -20.17
N ASP A 58 26.31 4.36 -20.20
CA ASP A 58 25.39 4.19 -21.32
C ASP A 58 24.21 5.14 -21.15
N GLU A 59 24.29 6.32 -21.79
CA GLU A 59 23.28 7.38 -21.66
C GLU A 59 21.91 6.95 -22.19
N GLU A 60 21.86 6.25 -23.33
CA GLU A 60 20.60 5.83 -23.94
C GLU A 60 19.90 4.78 -23.06
N ALA A 61 20.64 3.77 -22.58
CA ALA A 61 20.09 2.79 -21.66
C ALA A 61 19.71 3.42 -20.30
N SER A 62 20.43 4.45 -19.85
CA SER A 62 20.10 5.17 -18.62
C SER A 62 18.83 5.99 -18.74
N ILE A 63 18.61 6.67 -19.87
CA ILE A 63 17.37 7.41 -20.12
C ILE A 63 16.17 6.46 -20.16
N GLN A 64 16.29 5.35 -20.90
CA GLN A 64 15.25 4.34 -20.98
C GLN A 64 14.99 3.68 -19.61
N GLY A 65 16.06 3.39 -18.87
CA GLY A 65 16.00 2.85 -17.50
C GLY A 65 15.32 3.79 -16.53
N ALA A 66 15.58 5.10 -16.60
CA ALA A 66 14.94 6.12 -15.78
C ALA A 66 13.45 6.23 -16.08
N ALA A 67 13.06 6.27 -17.36
CA ALA A 67 11.65 6.29 -17.76
C ALA A 67 10.90 5.04 -17.27
N LYS A 68 11.52 3.87 -17.38
CA LYS A 68 10.94 2.61 -16.89
C LYS A 68 10.79 2.62 -15.36
N LEU A 69 11.81 3.09 -14.64
CA LEU A 69 11.77 3.23 -13.19
C LEU A 69 10.64 4.18 -12.77
N GLU A 70 10.46 5.30 -13.46
CA GLU A 70 9.39 6.25 -13.19
C GLU A 70 8.00 5.62 -13.39
N GLN A 71 7.82 4.85 -14.45
CA GLN A 71 6.58 4.13 -14.72
C GLN A 71 6.28 3.10 -13.61
N ASP A 72 7.27 2.29 -13.22
CA ASP A 72 7.12 1.28 -12.18
C ASP A 72 6.84 1.91 -10.81
N LEU A 73 7.53 3.01 -10.46
CA LEU A 73 7.29 3.77 -9.24
C LEU A 73 5.89 4.40 -9.23
N THR A 74 5.41 4.88 -10.38
CA THR A 74 4.06 5.45 -10.50
C THR A 74 3.01 4.39 -10.19
N LEU A 75 3.14 3.19 -10.75
CA LEU A 75 2.23 2.07 -10.47
C LEU A 75 2.28 1.67 -9.00
N ALA A 76 3.48 1.54 -8.42
CA ALA A 76 3.65 1.22 -7.00
C ALA A 76 3.00 2.26 -6.08
N LYS A 77 3.20 3.56 -6.39
CA LYS A 77 2.59 4.68 -5.65
C LYS A 77 1.07 4.64 -5.71
N GLN A 78 0.48 4.33 -6.88
CA GLN A 78 -0.97 4.19 -7.03
C GLN A 78 -1.53 3.08 -6.14
N THR A 79 -0.91 1.90 -6.13
CA THR A 79 -1.37 0.79 -5.28
C THR A 79 -1.21 1.10 -3.79
N LEU A 80 -0.11 1.76 -3.39
CA LEU A 80 0.07 2.23 -2.01
C LEU A 80 -0.97 3.29 -1.62
N ALA A 81 -1.39 4.16 -2.54
CA ALA A 81 -2.47 5.11 -2.28
C ALA A 81 -3.81 4.39 -2.05
N GLN A 82 -4.16 3.41 -2.88
CA GLN A 82 -5.36 2.59 -2.71
C GLN A 82 -5.35 1.81 -1.38
N PHE A 83 -4.20 1.26 -1.01
CA PHE A 83 -4.05 0.56 0.27
C PHE A 83 -4.25 1.49 1.47
N ARG A 84 -3.64 2.68 1.44
CA ARG A 84 -3.84 3.71 2.48
C ARG A 84 -5.29 4.14 2.57
N GLN A 85 -5.96 4.32 1.43
CA GLN A 85 -7.38 4.66 1.39
C GLN A 85 -8.26 3.57 2.00
N LEU A 86 -8.03 2.31 1.64
CA LEU A 86 -8.76 1.19 2.22
C LEU A 86 -8.57 1.15 3.75
N GLY A 87 -7.34 1.31 4.23
CA GLY A 87 -7.07 1.30 5.66
C GLY A 87 -7.61 2.53 6.42
N ALA A 88 -7.65 3.71 5.80
CA ALA A 88 -8.28 4.89 6.40
C ALA A 88 -9.81 4.78 6.43
N GLU A 89 -10.44 4.38 5.31
CA GLU A 89 -11.90 4.40 5.17
C GLU A 89 -12.60 3.16 5.75
N LYS A 90 -12.02 1.97 5.60
CA LYS A 90 -12.65 0.70 6.02
C LYS A 90 -12.17 0.21 7.37
N PHE A 91 -10.91 0.48 7.70
CA PHE A 91 -10.30 0.04 8.95
C PHE A 91 -10.05 1.17 9.96
N GLN A 92 -10.32 2.43 9.59
CA GLN A 92 -10.15 3.61 10.44
C GLN A 92 -8.76 3.70 11.08
N LEU A 93 -7.72 3.27 10.35
CA LEU A 93 -6.35 3.31 10.85
C LEU A 93 -5.88 4.76 10.92
N GLN A 94 -5.74 5.28 12.14
CA GLN A 94 -5.40 6.70 12.38
C GLN A 94 -4.14 7.14 11.62
N ALA A 95 -3.09 6.32 11.61
CA ALA A 95 -1.86 6.62 10.88
C ALA A 95 -2.08 6.85 9.37
N PHE A 96 -3.06 6.16 8.75
CA PHE A 96 -3.38 6.37 7.34
C PHE A 96 -4.28 7.57 7.11
N ILE A 97 -5.17 7.87 8.05
CA ILE A 97 -5.96 9.10 8.05
C ILE A 97 -5.02 10.32 8.11
N ASP A 98 -4.07 10.31 9.03
CA ASP A 98 -3.08 11.39 9.19
C ASP A 98 -2.23 11.55 7.92
N LEU A 99 -1.75 10.44 7.35
CA LEU A 99 -0.99 10.46 6.08
C LEU A 99 -1.81 10.99 4.90
N GLN A 100 -3.11 10.69 4.82
CA GLN A 100 -3.97 11.24 3.77
C GLN A 100 -4.12 12.76 3.93
N GLN A 101 -4.35 13.23 5.16
CA GLN A 101 -4.45 14.66 5.44
C GLN A 101 -3.15 15.41 5.14
N GLN A 102 -2.00 14.84 5.51
CA GLN A 102 -0.69 15.40 5.19
C GLN A 102 -0.47 15.47 3.67
N ASN A 103 -0.79 14.42 2.92
CA ASN A 103 -0.67 14.43 1.46
C ASN A 103 -1.59 15.47 0.81
N ALA A 104 -2.82 15.62 1.31
CA ALA A 104 -3.76 16.63 0.83
C ALA A 104 -3.22 18.05 1.07
N ALA A 105 -2.62 18.30 2.24
CA ALA A 105 -2.00 19.58 2.57
C ALA A 105 -0.80 19.88 1.66
N ILE A 106 0.07 18.90 1.41
CA ILE A 106 1.23 19.05 0.50
C ILE A 106 0.75 19.39 -0.92
N LEU A 107 -0.26 18.69 -1.45
CA LEU A 107 -0.82 18.95 -2.77
C LEU A 107 -1.48 20.34 -2.86
N ALA A 108 -2.20 20.76 -1.81
CA ALA A 108 -2.78 22.09 -1.74
C ALA A 108 -1.70 23.19 -1.76
N ASN A 109 -0.60 22.99 -1.05
CA ASN A 109 0.53 23.92 -1.03
C ASN A 109 1.28 23.94 -2.37
N ALA A 110 1.47 22.78 -3.00
CA ALA A 110 2.07 22.70 -4.34
C ALA A 110 1.24 23.46 -5.38
N ARG A 111 -0.09 23.34 -5.34
CA ARG A 111 -1.00 24.11 -6.22
C ARG A 111 -0.96 25.60 -5.95
N LYS A 112 -0.94 26.03 -4.68
CA LYS A 112 -0.80 27.44 -4.32
C LYS A 112 0.52 28.02 -4.83
N ASN A 113 1.62 27.28 -4.71
CA ASN A 113 2.92 27.72 -5.21
C ASN A 113 2.97 27.79 -6.74
N GLN A 114 2.31 26.88 -7.45
CA GLN A 114 2.17 26.95 -8.91
C GLN A 114 1.29 28.13 -9.37
N GLN A 115 0.26 28.48 -8.61
CA GLN A 115 -0.56 29.66 -8.91
C GLN A 115 0.18 30.98 -8.61
N ALA A 116 1.00 31.01 -7.57
CA ALA A 116 1.81 32.18 -7.22
C ALA A 116 2.98 32.43 -8.19
N ASN A 117 3.52 31.39 -8.84
CA ASN A 117 4.64 31.50 -9.78
C ASN A 117 4.22 31.79 -11.23
N ASN A 118 2.90 31.85 -11.50
CA ASN A 118 2.32 32.16 -12.81
C ASN A 118 1.63 33.54 -12.85
N ASN A 119 1.79 34.35 -11.80
CA ASN A 119 1.34 35.74 -11.68
C ASN A 119 2.55 36.66 -11.48
#